data_AF-R5FM69-F1
#
_entry.id   AF-R5FM69-F1
#
_cell.length_a   1.000
_cell.length_b   1.000
_cell.length_c   1.000
_cell.angle_alpha   90.00
_cell.angle_beta   90.00
_cell.angle_gamma   90.00
#
_symmetry.space_group_name_H-M   'P 1'
#
loop_
_entity.id
_entity.type
_entity.pdbx_description
1 polymer ?
#
loop_
_entity_poly.entity_id
_entity_poly.type
_entity_poly.pdbx_seq_one_letter_code
_entity_poly.pdbx_strand_id
1 'polypeptide(L)'
;MRLLRIILDKNEVKSMRTIFDNDKQGYKYTLWMQRYFYGKDIDTENMSTAELAAEVAMLDSAELPEHKDWNDDLKIVYNNR
;
A
#
# COMPACT_ATOMS: atom_id res chain seq x y z
N MET A 1 -8.67 10.17 7.32
CA MET A 1 -8.49 8.85 7.98
C MET A 1 -9.51 8.48 9.07
N ARG A 2 -10.11 9.42 9.83
CA ARG A 2 -11.07 9.09 10.92
C ARG A 2 -12.32 8.31 10.46
N LEU A 3 -12.83 8.54 9.26
CA LEU A 3 -14.01 7.82 8.75
C LEU A 3 -13.70 6.36 8.42
N LEU A 4 -12.58 6.12 7.72
CA LEU A 4 -12.09 4.77 7.42
C LEU A 4 -11.93 3.95 8.70
N ARG A 5 -11.39 4.56 9.77
CA ARG A 5 -11.33 3.94 11.10
C ARG A 5 -12.66 3.39 11.57
N ILE A 6 -13.66 4.26 11.61
CA ILE A 6 -14.99 3.91 12.10
C ILE A 6 -15.59 2.77 11.28
N ILE A 7 -15.39 2.79 9.96
CA ILE A 7 -15.90 1.74 9.08
C ILE A 7 -15.20 0.41 9.35
N LEU A 8 -13.87 0.41 9.44
CA LEU A 8 -13.08 -0.80 9.66
C LEU A 8 -13.38 -1.43 11.04
N ASP A 9 -13.46 -0.60 12.07
CA ASP A 9 -13.78 -1.04 13.44
C ASP A 9 -15.21 -1.63 13.50
N LYS A 10 -16.19 -0.97 12.86
CA LYS A 10 -17.59 -1.46 12.83
C LYS A 10 -17.76 -2.77 12.05
N ASN A 11 -16.89 -3.06 11.11
CA ASN A 11 -16.93 -4.28 10.31
C ASN A 11 -15.96 -5.36 10.83
N GLU A 12 -15.35 -5.16 12.00
CA GLU A 12 -14.43 -6.12 12.64
C GLU A 12 -13.29 -6.58 11.71
N VAL A 13 -12.76 -5.65 10.89
CA VAL A 13 -11.69 -5.97 9.94
C VAL A 13 -10.40 -6.29 10.70
N LYS A 14 -9.99 -7.56 10.69
CA LYS A 14 -8.82 -8.05 11.43
C LYS A 14 -7.50 -7.85 10.71
N SER A 15 -7.52 -7.75 9.39
CA SER A 15 -6.34 -7.61 8.55
C SER A 15 -6.69 -6.90 7.25
N MET A 16 -5.73 -6.16 6.70
CA MET A 16 -5.85 -5.50 5.40
C MET A 16 -4.64 -5.83 4.55
N ARG A 17 -4.88 -6.06 3.26
CA ARG A 17 -3.84 -6.13 2.24
C ARG A 17 -4.02 -4.95 1.27
N THR A 18 -2.94 -4.24 0.98
CA THR A 18 -2.96 -3.05 0.12
C THR A 18 -2.37 -3.36 -1.25
N ILE A 19 -2.99 -2.83 -2.31
CA ILE A 19 -2.62 -3.07 -3.72
C ILE A 19 -2.39 -1.75 -4.48
N PHE A 20 -1.78 -0.76 -3.82
CA PHE A 20 -1.56 0.55 -4.43
C PHE A 20 -0.51 0.50 -5.55
N ASP A 21 -0.50 1.54 -6.37
CA ASP A 21 0.46 1.74 -7.45
C ASP A 21 1.91 1.68 -6.94
N ASN A 22 2.81 1.22 -7.80
CA ASN A 22 4.24 1.11 -7.55
C ASN A 22 4.93 2.48 -7.74
N ASP A 23 4.44 3.49 -7.01
CA ASP A 23 4.95 4.85 -7.06
C ASP A 23 5.04 5.49 -5.66
N LYS A 24 5.60 6.71 -5.60
CA LYS A 24 5.80 7.42 -4.33
C LYS A 24 4.50 7.57 -3.53
N GLN A 25 3.38 7.84 -4.20
CA GLN A 25 2.12 8.05 -3.51
C GLN A 25 1.53 6.72 -3.03
N GLY A 26 1.61 5.68 -3.85
CA GLY A 26 1.21 4.32 -3.45
C GLY A 26 1.98 3.83 -2.23
N TYR A 27 3.29 4.10 -2.16
CA TYR A 27 4.09 3.76 -0.98
C TYR A 27 3.65 4.54 0.27
N LYS A 28 3.44 5.86 0.15
CA LYS A 28 2.96 6.69 1.26
C LYS A 28 1.64 6.16 1.80
N TYR A 29 0.67 5.87 0.93
CA TYR A 29 -0.63 5.36 1.36
C TYR A 29 -0.53 3.97 2.00
N THR A 30 0.32 3.09 1.47
CA THR A 30 0.60 1.78 2.08
C THR A 30 1.10 1.94 3.52
N LEU A 31 2.10 2.79 3.74
CA LEU A 31 2.67 3.02 5.07
C LEU A 31 1.70 3.74 6.02
N TRP A 32 0.86 4.64 5.51
CA TRP A 32 -0.21 5.22 6.31
C TRP A 32 -1.22 4.18 6.78
N MET A 33 -1.59 3.22 5.92
CA MET A 33 -2.49 2.14 6.30
C MET A 33 -1.82 1.18 7.30
N GLN A 34 -0.52 0.92 7.17
CA GLN A 34 0.23 0.16 8.17
C GLN A 34 0.25 0.83 9.54
N ARG A 35 0.59 2.13 9.58
CA ARG A 35 0.55 2.93 10.80
C ARG A 35 -0.83 2.86 11.44
N TYR A 36 -1.85 2.96 10.61
CA TYR A 36 -3.23 2.99 11.04
C TYR A 36 -3.69 1.66 11.68
N PHE A 37 -3.32 0.51 11.11
CA PHE A 37 -3.72 -0.82 11.60
C PHE A 37 -2.81 -1.39 12.70
N TYR A 38 -1.51 -1.16 12.59
CA TYR A 38 -0.50 -1.84 13.41
C TYR A 38 0.30 -0.88 14.30
N GLY A 39 0.00 0.43 14.25
CA GLY A 39 0.59 1.42 15.15
C GLY A 39 2.04 1.80 14.86
N LYS A 40 2.64 1.35 13.74
CA LYS A 40 4.02 1.69 13.35
C LYS A 40 4.10 3.15 12.89
N ASP A 41 4.75 4.03 13.66
CA ASP A 41 4.95 5.42 13.27
C ASP A 41 6.11 5.52 12.27
N ILE A 42 5.80 5.83 11.01
CA ILE A 42 6.79 6.00 9.94
C ILE A 42 6.61 7.42 9.40
N ASP A 43 7.71 8.18 9.33
CA ASP A 43 7.73 9.54 8.79
C ASP A 43 7.76 9.54 7.26
N THR A 44 6.61 9.28 6.66
CA THR A 44 6.47 9.18 5.21
C THR A 44 6.69 10.48 4.45
N GLU A 45 6.65 11.65 5.12
CA GLU A 45 6.72 12.95 4.45
C GLU A 45 8.14 13.36 4.09
N ASN A 46 9.10 13.00 4.92
CA ASN A 46 10.51 13.36 4.73
C ASN A 46 11.32 12.28 4.01
N MET A 47 10.78 11.06 3.88
CA MET A 47 11.46 9.95 3.19
C MET A 47 11.50 10.14 1.66
N SER A 48 12.63 9.75 1.09
CA SER A 48 12.79 9.60 -0.35
C SER A 48 11.95 8.43 -0.89
N THR A 49 11.71 8.41 -2.20
CA THR A 49 10.94 7.33 -2.84
C THR A 49 11.59 5.95 -2.64
N ALA A 50 12.92 5.88 -2.63
CA ALA A 50 13.65 4.62 -2.43
C ALA A 50 13.49 4.10 -0.99
N GLU A 51 13.53 4.99 0.00
CA GLU A 51 13.31 4.61 1.40
C GLU A 51 11.86 4.17 1.63
N LEU A 52 10.90 4.86 1.04
CA LEU A 52 9.49 4.47 1.08
C LEU A 52 9.28 3.08 0.46
N ALA A 53 9.87 2.82 -0.71
CA ALA A 53 9.79 1.52 -1.38
C ALA A 53 10.41 0.40 -0.53
N ALA A 54 11.56 0.66 0.10
CA ALA A 54 12.23 -0.30 0.96
C ALA A 54 11.40 -0.66 2.20
N GLU A 55 10.77 0.32 2.86
CA GLU A 55 9.86 0.07 3.97
C GLU A 55 8.64 -0.74 3.52
N VAL A 56 8.06 -0.43 2.35
CA VAL A 56 6.90 -1.15 1.83
C VAL A 56 7.25 -2.60 1.48
N ALA A 57 8.44 -2.85 0.91
CA ALA A 57 8.90 -4.19 0.57
C ALA A 57 9.09 -5.11 1.79
N MET A 58 9.23 -4.55 3.00
CA MET A 58 9.30 -5.32 4.25
C MET A 58 7.92 -5.71 4.81
N LEU A 59 6.81 -5.34 4.17
CA LEU A 59 5.46 -5.57 4.66
C LEU A 59 4.80 -6.78 3.99
N ASP A 60 4.44 -7.80 4.77
CA ASP A 60 3.68 -8.96 4.28
C ASP A 60 2.22 -8.64 3.88
N SER A 61 1.77 -7.43 4.19
CA SER A 61 0.42 -6.92 3.93
C SER A 61 0.36 -5.94 2.76
N ALA A 62 1.46 -5.75 2.03
CA ALA A 62 1.47 -4.99 0.79
C ALA A 62 1.74 -5.92 -0.40
N GLU A 63 0.98 -5.74 -1.47
CA GLU A 63 1.30 -6.27 -2.79
C GLU A 63 1.48 -5.08 -3.73
N LEU A 64 2.60 -5.04 -4.43
CA LEU A 64 2.89 -4.01 -5.41
C LEU A 64 2.84 -4.61 -6.82
N PRO A 65 2.33 -3.87 -7.81
CA PRO A 65 2.43 -4.28 -9.20
C PRO A 65 3.90 -4.27 -9.65
N GLU A 66 4.24 -5.11 -10.62
CA GLU A 66 5.60 -5.18 -11.18
C GLU A 66 5.96 -3.91 -11.94
N HIS A 67 4.99 -3.35 -12.67
CA HIS A 67 5.17 -2.11 -13.43
C HIS A 67 4.74 -0.92 -12.60
N LYS A 68 3.79 -0.14 -13.09
CA LYS A 68 3.31 1.10 -12.46
C LYS A 68 2.03 0.87 -11.67
N ASP A 69 1.05 0.23 -12.30
CA ASP A 69 -0.23 -0.10 -11.71
C ASP A 69 -0.68 -1.50 -12.15
N TRP A 70 -1.66 -2.06 -11.46
CA TRP A 70 -2.19 -3.39 -11.77
C TRP A 70 -2.88 -3.46 -13.13
N ASN A 71 -3.37 -2.35 -13.68
CA ASN A 71 -3.99 -2.36 -15.00
C ASN A 71 -2.93 -2.57 -16.09
N ASP A 72 -1.76 -1.96 -15.93
CA ASP A 72 -0.64 -2.15 -16.85
C ASP A 72 -0.11 -3.58 -16.79
N ASP A 73 0.02 -4.15 -15.59
CA ASP A 73 0.36 -5.57 -15.42
C ASP A 73 -0.70 -6.49 -16.09
N LEU A 74 -2.00 -6.20 -15.89
CA LEU A 74 -3.07 -6.96 -16.51
C LEU A 74 -3.03 -6.90 -18.04
N LYS A 75 -2.83 -5.72 -18.63
CA LYS A 75 -2.73 -5.56 -20.10
C LYS A 75 -1.62 -6.40 -20.69
N ILE A 76 -0.48 -6.50 -20.02
CA ILE A 76 0.65 -7.32 -20.48
C ILE A 76 0.27 -8.81 -20.51
N VAL A 77 -0.43 -9.29 -19.47
CA VAL A 77 -0.92 -10.68 -19.43
C VAL A 77 -1.93 -10.95 -20.56
N TYR A 78 -2.83 -10.00 -20.86
CA TYR A 78 -3.81 -10.15 -21.92
C TYR A 78 -3.21 -10.05 -23.33
N ASN A 79 -2.21 -9.20 -23.54
CA ASN A 79 -1.56 -9.03 -24.85
C ASN A 79 -0.60 -10.18 -25.18
N ASN A 80 -0.21 -11.00 -24.20
CA ASN A 80 0.64 -12.18 -24.36
C ASN A 80 -0.14 -13.51 -24.45
N ARG A 81 -1.48 -13.46 -24.54
CA ARG A 81 -2.37 -14.62 -24.78
C ARG A 81 -2.95 -14.56 -26.18
#